data_AF-K0SHE2-F1
#
_entry.id   AF-K0SHE2-F1
#
_cell.length_a   1.000
_cell.length_b   1.000
_cell.length_c   1.000
_cell.angle_alpha   90.00
_cell.angle_beta   90.00
_cell.angle_gamma   90.00
#
_symmetry.space_group_name_H-M   'P 1'
#
loop_
_entity.id
_entity.type
_entity.pdbx_description
1 polymer ?
#
loop_
_entity_poly.entity_id
_entity_poly.type
_entity_poly.pdbx_seq_one_letter_code
_entity_poly.pdbx_strand_id
1 'polypeptide(L)'
;MLDEDGLFRSSWSRRGAGDADSAGTGTAAEEKGWVYELHRCAGSGDDGGKNEGGKTADRVVGDVEVLDFLQSKSIVGIQDNYPFWRDHNHEPWSGKPVWVTSRGGRYDHHHVLLDDNIHNDPADGAGGIRVEGNDGSFRSLPGEEALGLHGRHLVRVPTVRAVMEDDWFIRQIEDARRRLLNDSLH
;
A
#
# COMPACT_ATOMS: atom_id res chain seq x y z
N MET A 1 -11.80 -18.75 -3.93
CA MET A 1 -11.17 -19.04 -5.23
C MET A 1 -10.38 -17.79 -5.55
N LEU A 2 -9.05 -17.85 -5.60
CA LEU A 2 -8.26 -16.68 -6.04
C LEU A 2 -8.70 -16.38 -7.47
N ASP A 3 -8.96 -15.11 -7.81
CA ASP A 3 -9.02 -14.72 -9.22
C ASP A 3 -7.71 -15.21 -9.86
N GLU A 4 -7.78 -15.92 -11.00
CA GLU A 4 -6.63 -16.64 -11.62
C GLU A 4 -5.45 -15.73 -12.03
N ASP A 5 -5.51 -14.45 -11.68
CA ASP A 5 -4.47 -13.47 -11.86
C ASP A 5 -3.38 -13.67 -10.81
N GLY A 6 -2.36 -14.43 -11.23
CA GLY A 6 -1.23 -14.88 -10.42
C GLY A 6 -0.46 -13.81 -9.61
N LEU A 7 0.55 -14.28 -8.89
CA LEU A 7 1.37 -13.50 -7.96
C LEU A 7 1.98 -12.25 -8.63
N PHE A 8 1.91 -11.11 -7.96
CA PHE A 8 2.59 -9.86 -8.35
C PHE A 8 3.83 -9.62 -7.49
N ARG A 9 4.80 -8.87 -8.01
CA ARG A 9 5.90 -8.28 -7.26
C ARG A 9 5.68 -6.79 -7.11
N SER A 10 5.81 -6.32 -5.89
CA SER A 10 5.87 -4.89 -5.59
C SER A 10 7.24 -4.31 -5.97
N SER A 11 7.24 -3.05 -6.40
CA SER A 11 8.47 -2.29 -6.58
C SER A 11 8.21 -0.80 -6.40
N TRP A 12 9.28 -0.04 -6.21
CA TRP A 12 9.29 1.41 -6.27
C TRP A 12 10.25 1.84 -7.37
N SER A 13 9.88 2.84 -8.16
CA SER A 13 10.74 3.42 -9.20
C SER A 13 10.79 4.93 -9.10
N ARG A 14 11.85 5.55 -9.63
CA ARG A 14 11.92 7.01 -9.67
C ARG A 14 11.07 7.58 -10.82
N ARG A 15 10.26 8.60 -10.55
CA ARG A 15 9.68 9.52 -11.53
C ARG A 15 10.82 10.04 -12.40
N GLY A 16 10.64 10.00 -13.73
CA GLY A 16 11.63 10.51 -14.67
C GLY A 16 11.99 11.96 -14.34
N ALA A 17 13.26 12.32 -14.52
CA ALA A 17 13.81 13.65 -14.24
C ALA A 17 13.19 14.72 -15.16
N GLY A 18 11.98 15.16 -14.82
CA GLY A 18 11.28 16.26 -15.47
C GLY A 18 10.88 17.36 -14.50
N ASP A 19 10.70 17.04 -13.22
CA ASP A 19 10.25 17.98 -12.20
C ASP A 19 10.99 17.75 -10.88
N ALA A 20 12.06 18.49 -10.62
CA ALA A 20 12.58 18.66 -9.28
C ALA A 20 13.36 19.98 -9.19
N ASP A 21 12.69 21.01 -8.69
CA ASP A 21 13.34 22.23 -8.22
C ASP A 21 13.56 22.15 -6.70
N SER A 22 14.79 22.45 -6.31
CA SER A 22 15.32 22.74 -4.96
C SER A 22 15.32 21.65 -3.87
N ALA A 23 16.52 21.49 -3.30
CA ALA A 23 16.89 20.66 -2.17
C ALA A 23 16.25 21.14 -0.86
N GLY A 24 15.58 20.22 -0.17
CA GLY A 24 15.17 20.35 1.23
C GLY A 24 15.74 19.17 2.03
N THR A 25 16.28 19.44 3.20
CA THR A 25 16.85 18.46 4.12
C THR A 25 15.74 17.66 4.81
N GLY A 26 15.79 16.32 4.68
CA GLY A 26 14.97 15.38 5.46
C GLY A 26 13.89 14.63 4.67
N THR A 27 14.02 13.30 4.63
CA THR A 27 13.03 12.21 4.35
C THR A 27 11.91 12.45 3.33
N ALA A 28 11.05 13.47 3.52
CA ALA A 28 9.99 13.84 2.58
C ALA A 28 10.52 14.30 1.19
N ALA A 29 11.76 14.84 1.13
CA ALA A 29 12.39 15.22 -0.14
C ALA A 29 12.87 14.00 -0.94
N GLU A 30 13.25 12.90 -0.28
CA GLU A 30 13.69 11.67 -0.94
C GLU A 30 12.50 10.92 -1.55
N GLU A 31 11.32 11.00 -0.92
CA GLU A 31 10.08 10.39 -1.41
C GLU A 31 9.54 11.03 -2.69
N LYS A 32 9.67 12.36 -2.86
CA LYS A 32 9.08 13.11 -4.01
C LYS A 32 9.42 12.54 -5.38
N GLY A 33 10.51 11.76 -5.45
CA GLY A 33 10.93 11.08 -6.65
C GLY A 33 10.33 9.70 -6.88
N TRP A 34 9.59 9.05 -5.97
CA TRP A 34 9.24 7.62 -6.11
C TRP A 34 7.77 7.37 -6.50
N VAL A 35 7.54 6.22 -7.15
CA VAL A 35 6.22 5.71 -7.56
C VAL A 35 6.15 4.22 -7.25
N TYR A 36 5.03 3.79 -6.68
CA TYR A 36 4.75 2.38 -6.42
C TYR A 36 4.30 1.64 -7.68
N GLU A 37 4.72 0.39 -7.82
CA GLU A 37 4.48 -0.44 -8.99
C GLU A 37 4.14 -1.87 -8.62
N LEU A 38 3.27 -2.49 -9.42
CA LEU A 38 3.00 -3.92 -9.41
C LEU A 38 3.45 -4.52 -10.73
N HIS A 39 4.23 -5.60 -10.66
CA HIS A 39 4.73 -6.36 -11.81
C HIS A 39 4.16 -7.77 -11.73
N ARG A 40 3.51 -8.24 -12.79
CA ARG A 40 3.03 -9.63 -12.82
C ARG A 40 4.23 -10.57 -12.79
N CYS A 41 4.26 -11.55 -11.88
CA CYS A 41 5.27 -12.59 -11.95
C CYS A 41 4.99 -13.41 -13.21
N ALA A 42 5.96 -13.50 -14.12
CA ALA A 42 5.87 -14.45 -15.22
C ALA A 42 5.66 -15.85 -14.62
N GLY A 43 4.56 -16.50 -15.01
CA GLY A 43 4.37 -17.90 -14.68
C GLY A 43 5.57 -18.67 -15.25
N SER A 44 6.17 -19.55 -14.46
CA SER A 44 7.09 -20.56 -14.95
C SER A 44 6.31 -21.51 -15.86
N GLY A 45 6.10 -21.12 -17.11
CA GLY A 45 5.32 -21.83 -18.09
C GLY A 45 5.83 -21.47 -19.48
N ASP A 46 6.77 -22.28 -19.95
CA ASP A 46 6.97 -22.49 -21.38
C ASP A 46 5.66 -23.05 -21.93
N ASP A 47 4.92 -22.27 -22.71
CA ASP A 47 4.01 -22.85 -23.69
C ASP A 47 3.62 -21.84 -24.77
N GLY A 48 3.94 -22.23 -26.01
CA GLY A 48 3.51 -21.53 -27.20
C GLY A 48 2.00 -21.64 -27.36
N GLY A 49 1.30 -20.54 -27.10
CA GLY A 49 -0.15 -20.43 -27.35
C GLY A 49 -0.50 -19.04 -27.84
N LYS A 50 -0.77 -18.91 -29.15
CA LYS A 50 -1.48 -17.76 -29.71
C LYS A 50 -2.95 -17.85 -29.29
N ASN A 51 -3.49 -16.85 -28.59
CA ASN A 51 -4.63 -16.05 -29.06
C ASN A 51 -5.27 -15.12 -28.00
N GLU A 52 -5.60 -13.92 -28.50
CA GLU A 52 -6.83 -13.12 -28.27
C GLU A 52 -7.15 -12.52 -26.89
N GLY A 53 -7.13 -11.17 -26.86
CA GLY A 53 -8.34 -10.45 -26.46
C GLY A 53 -8.35 -9.65 -25.15
N GLY A 54 -7.32 -9.72 -24.32
CA GLY A 54 -7.23 -8.90 -23.11
C GLY A 54 -5.79 -8.69 -22.68
N LYS A 55 -5.20 -7.53 -23.00
CA LYS A 55 -3.93 -7.12 -22.38
C LYS A 55 -4.20 -6.80 -20.91
N THR A 56 -4.15 -7.78 -20.02
CA THR A 56 -3.78 -7.50 -18.63
C THR A 56 -2.41 -6.85 -18.66
N ALA A 57 -2.30 -5.62 -18.16
CA ALA A 57 -1.02 -4.91 -18.14
C ALA A 57 -0.03 -5.71 -17.29
N ASP A 58 1.12 -6.09 -17.86
CA ASP A 58 2.19 -6.82 -17.15
C ASP A 58 2.79 -5.98 -16.00
N ARG A 59 2.52 -4.67 -16.03
CA ARG A 59 2.98 -3.69 -15.06
C ARG A 59 1.91 -2.63 -14.83
N VAL A 60 1.65 -2.32 -13.57
CA VAL A 60 0.76 -1.24 -13.11
C VAL A 60 1.60 -0.26 -12.30
N VAL A 61 1.54 1.04 -12.61
CA VAL A 61 2.45 2.05 -12.07
C VAL A 61 1.63 3.25 -11.61
N GLY A 62 1.87 3.72 -10.39
CA GLY A 62 1.15 4.87 -9.84
C GLY A 62 0.05 4.48 -8.89
N ASP A 63 -0.21 5.32 -7.89
CA ASP A 63 -1.25 5.07 -6.88
C ASP A 63 -2.62 4.86 -7.51
N VAL A 64 -2.98 5.69 -8.50
CA VAL A 64 -4.30 5.64 -9.15
C VAL A 64 -4.46 4.33 -9.92
N GLU A 65 -3.51 3.99 -10.79
CA GLU A 65 -3.55 2.80 -11.61
C GLU A 65 -3.50 1.53 -10.75
N VAL A 66 -2.71 1.54 -9.67
CA VAL A 66 -2.64 0.44 -8.70
C VAL A 66 -3.96 0.29 -7.96
N LEU A 67 -4.57 1.38 -7.49
CA LEU A 67 -5.87 1.33 -6.81
C LEU A 67 -6.99 0.83 -7.74
N ASP A 68 -7.05 1.31 -8.98
CA ASP A 68 -7.99 0.81 -10.00
C ASP A 68 -7.81 -0.70 -10.21
N PHE A 69 -6.56 -1.15 -10.32
CA PHE A 69 -6.24 -2.57 -10.46
C PHE A 69 -6.70 -3.38 -9.26
N LEU A 70 -6.36 -2.95 -8.03
CA LEU A 70 -6.75 -3.65 -6.80
C LEU A 70 -8.28 -3.70 -6.64
N GLN A 71 -8.98 -2.61 -6.95
CA GLN A 71 -10.45 -2.56 -6.90
C GLN A 71 -11.11 -3.49 -7.93
N SER A 72 -10.43 -3.78 -9.04
CA SER A 72 -10.93 -4.73 -10.06
C SER A 72 -10.88 -6.20 -9.64
N LYS A 73 -10.30 -6.50 -8.46
CA LYS A 73 -10.05 -7.87 -7.97
C LYS A 73 -10.69 -8.11 -6.62
N SER A 74 -11.04 -9.37 -6.36
CA SER A 74 -11.52 -9.78 -5.04
C SER A 74 -10.36 -10.08 -4.08
N ILE A 75 -9.31 -10.73 -4.60
CA ILE A 75 -8.11 -11.11 -3.86
C ILE A 75 -6.90 -10.97 -4.79
N VAL A 76 -5.82 -10.38 -4.28
CA VAL A 76 -4.55 -10.22 -5.01
C VAL A 76 -3.40 -10.70 -4.14
N GLY A 77 -2.53 -11.53 -4.70
CA GLY A 77 -1.27 -11.91 -4.06
C GLY A 77 -0.16 -10.96 -4.50
N ILE A 78 0.49 -10.28 -3.55
CA ILE A 78 1.60 -9.36 -3.81
C ILE A 78 2.80 -9.79 -2.96
N GLN A 79 3.94 -9.99 -3.60
CA GLN A 79 5.21 -10.24 -2.94
C GLN A 79 5.84 -8.92 -2.49
N ASP A 80 6.23 -8.86 -1.23
CA ASP A 80 6.93 -7.73 -0.64
C ASP A 80 8.29 -7.47 -1.29
N ASN A 81 8.64 -6.20 -1.41
CA ASN A 81 9.98 -5.75 -1.77
C ASN A 81 10.81 -5.46 -0.51
N TYR A 82 11.10 -6.52 0.24
CA TYR A 82 11.91 -6.43 1.46
C TYR A 82 13.29 -5.76 1.23
N PRO A 83 14.04 -6.06 0.13
CA PRO A 83 15.30 -5.37 -0.13
C PRO A 83 15.13 -3.85 -0.23
N PHE A 84 14.12 -3.36 -0.96
CA PHE A 84 13.87 -1.93 -1.07
C PHE A 84 13.58 -1.31 0.31
N TRP A 85 12.66 -1.89 1.07
CA TRP A 85 12.30 -1.41 2.41
C TRP A 85 13.50 -1.36 3.36
N ARG A 86 14.31 -2.43 3.40
CA ARG A 86 15.54 -2.50 4.20
C ARG A 86 16.59 -1.47 3.77
N ASP A 87 16.81 -1.35 2.46
CA ASP A 87 17.86 -0.48 1.92
C ASP A 87 17.51 1.02 2.07
N HIS A 88 16.26 1.34 2.41
CA HIS A 88 15.78 2.67 2.81
C HIS A 88 15.54 2.79 4.32
N ASN A 89 16.31 2.05 5.12
CA ASN A 89 16.30 2.08 6.59
C ASN A 89 14.94 1.83 7.23
N HIS A 90 14.04 1.12 6.55
CA HIS A 90 12.69 0.83 7.03
C HIS A 90 11.81 2.07 7.19
N GLU A 91 12.14 3.20 6.54
CA GLU A 91 11.34 4.41 6.63
C GLU A 91 9.89 4.13 6.17
N PRO A 92 8.86 4.67 6.84
CA PRO A 92 7.47 4.31 6.58
C PRO A 92 7.05 4.39 5.11
N TRP A 93 7.49 5.42 4.38
CA TRP A 93 7.15 5.61 2.96
C TRP A 93 7.66 4.48 2.05
N SER A 94 8.72 3.77 2.46
CA SER A 94 9.33 2.68 1.69
C SER A 94 8.64 1.32 1.92
N GLY A 95 7.75 1.24 2.92
CA GLY A 95 6.96 0.06 3.26
C GLY A 95 5.81 -0.22 2.31
N LYS A 96 4.88 -1.09 2.73
CA LYS A 96 3.68 -1.41 1.95
C LYS A 96 2.75 -0.19 1.88
N PRO A 97 2.29 0.27 0.71
CA PRO A 97 1.41 1.42 0.65
C PRO A 97 0.03 1.11 1.25
N VAL A 98 -0.49 2.06 2.04
CA VAL A 98 -1.85 2.04 2.60
C VAL A 98 -2.54 3.34 2.24
N TRP A 99 -3.55 3.28 1.38
CA TRP A 99 -4.17 4.47 0.81
C TRP A 99 -5.30 5.02 1.68
N VAL A 100 -5.28 6.33 1.89
CA VAL A 100 -6.31 7.12 2.54
C VAL A 100 -6.90 8.04 1.49
N THR A 101 -8.11 7.72 1.06
CA THR A 101 -8.81 8.41 -0.04
C THR A 101 -9.87 9.36 0.49
N SER A 102 -10.21 10.36 -0.31
CA SER A 102 -11.21 11.35 0.07
C SER A 102 -12.60 10.72 0.12
N ARG A 103 -13.37 11.02 1.17
CA ARG A 103 -14.75 10.52 1.30
C ARG A 103 -15.62 11.06 0.17
N GLY A 104 -16.32 10.17 -0.54
CA GLY A 104 -17.10 10.54 -1.74
C GLY A 104 -16.24 10.88 -2.95
N GLY A 105 -14.93 10.66 -2.87
CA GLY A 105 -14.00 10.73 -3.99
C GLY A 105 -14.10 9.50 -4.89
N ARG A 106 -13.07 9.29 -5.72
CA ARG A 106 -13.02 8.19 -6.70
C ARG A 106 -13.09 6.81 -6.04
N TYR A 107 -12.49 6.69 -4.85
CA TYR A 107 -12.36 5.45 -4.10
C TYR A 107 -13.03 5.61 -2.74
N ASP A 108 -13.96 4.71 -2.43
CA ASP A 108 -14.66 4.66 -1.14
C ASP A 108 -14.31 3.37 -0.38
N HIS A 109 -13.00 3.09 -0.29
CA HIS A 109 -12.48 1.90 0.40
C HIS A 109 -11.67 2.31 1.62
N HIS A 110 -11.85 1.58 2.72
CA HIS A 110 -11.02 1.72 3.90
C HIS A 110 -9.85 0.73 3.84
N HIS A 111 -8.66 1.20 3.46
CA HIS A 111 -7.47 0.35 3.46
C HIS A 111 -6.95 0.15 4.89
N VAL A 112 -6.74 -1.11 5.26
CA VAL A 112 -6.20 -1.53 6.55
C VAL A 112 -5.05 -2.49 6.29
N LEU A 113 -3.88 -2.20 6.86
CA LEU A 113 -2.73 -3.11 6.91
C LEU A 113 -2.67 -3.79 8.28
N LEU A 114 -2.62 -5.12 8.24
CA LEU A 114 -2.44 -5.99 9.39
C LEU A 114 -1.08 -6.66 9.24
N ASP A 115 -0.12 -6.30 10.09
CA ASP A 115 1.26 -6.82 10.04
C ASP A 115 1.84 -6.82 11.47
N ASP A 116 2.62 -7.84 11.83
CA ASP A 116 3.21 -7.96 13.17
C ASP A 116 4.45 -7.05 13.35
N ASN A 117 5.04 -6.62 12.23
CA ASN A 117 6.18 -5.72 12.14
C ASN A 117 5.80 -4.23 12.08
N ILE A 118 4.55 -3.89 12.46
CA ILE A 118 4.14 -2.50 12.70
C ILE A 118 4.62 -2.07 14.09
N HIS A 119 5.49 -1.07 14.15
CA HIS A 119 6.07 -0.52 15.37
C HIS A 119 5.48 0.86 15.69
N ASN A 120 5.50 1.25 16.97
CA ASN A 120 5.11 2.60 17.39
C ASN A 120 6.33 3.54 17.33
N ASP A 121 6.98 3.58 16.17
CA ASP A 121 8.17 4.37 15.89
C ASP A 121 7.94 5.14 14.57
N PRO A 122 8.04 6.48 14.57
CA PRO A 122 7.82 7.28 13.36
C PRO A 122 8.90 7.07 12.29
N ALA A 123 10.05 6.49 12.63
CA ALA A 123 11.16 6.25 11.70
C ALA A 123 11.22 4.79 11.21
N ASP A 124 10.38 3.89 11.70
CA ASP A 124 10.37 2.46 11.34
C ASP A 124 8.94 1.96 11.13
N GLY A 125 8.58 1.73 9.86
CA GLY A 125 7.22 1.36 9.48
C GLY A 125 7.18 0.29 8.38
N ALA A 126 6.42 -0.80 8.64
CA ALA A 126 6.08 -1.79 7.63
C ALA A 126 5.05 -1.29 6.59
N GLY A 127 4.35 -0.20 6.89
CA GLY A 127 3.32 0.40 6.04
C GLY A 127 3.48 1.90 5.87
N GLY A 128 3.41 2.38 4.63
CA GLY A 128 3.46 3.79 4.26
C GLY A 128 2.07 4.33 3.97
N ILE A 129 1.57 5.24 4.81
CA ILE A 129 0.26 5.86 4.57
C ILE A 129 0.36 6.82 3.39
N ARG A 130 -0.41 6.57 2.33
CA ARG A 130 -0.55 7.40 1.12
C ARG A 130 -1.85 8.20 1.19
N VAL A 131 -1.80 9.51 1.37
CA VAL A 131 -2.99 10.38 1.43
C VAL A 131 -3.23 11.05 0.09
N GLU A 132 -4.47 10.96 -0.40
CA GLU A 132 -4.96 11.67 -1.57
C GLU A 132 -5.09 13.17 -1.29
N GLY A 133 -4.51 14.00 -2.16
CA GLY A 133 -4.68 15.44 -2.18
C GLY A 133 -5.88 15.89 -3.03
N ASN A 134 -6.24 17.17 -2.93
CA ASN A 134 -7.36 17.75 -3.68
C ASN A 134 -7.19 17.72 -5.21
N ASP A 135 -5.96 17.58 -5.68
CA ASP A 135 -5.60 17.46 -7.10
C ASP A 135 -5.58 15.99 -7.58
N GLY A 136 -5.96 15.04 -6.72
CA GLY A 136 -5.92 13.60 -6.99
C GLY A 136 -4.52 12.99 -6.90
N SER A 137 -3.50 13.76 -6.51
CA SER A 137 -2.16 13.23 -6.27
C SER A 137 -2.08 12.54 -4.90
N PHE A 138 -1.13 11.61 -4.75
CA PHE A 138 -0.89 10.95 -3.46
C PHE A 138 0.48 11.32 -2.91
N ARG A 139 0.53 11.59 -1.61
CA ARG A 139 1.76 11.83 -0.84
C ARG A 139 1.83 10.89 0.34
N SER A 140 3.02 10.49 0.76
CA SER A 140 3.14 9.76 2.02
C SER A 140 3.00 10.71 3.20
N LEU A 141 2.41 10.23 4.28
CA LEU A 141 2.44 10.95 5.54
C LEU A 141 3.81 10.77 6.23
N PRO A 142 4.34 11.84 6.84
CA PRO A 142 5.46 11.71 7.76
C PRO A 142 5.13 10.74 8.91
N GLY A 143 6.15 10.11 9.47
CA GLY A 143 6.02 9.09 10.51
C GLY A 143 5.11 9.49 11.68
N GLU A 144 5.30 10.67 12.25
CA GLU A 144 4.49 11.18 13.38
C GLU A 144 3.00 11.32 13.03
N GLU A 145 2.69 11.79 11.82
CA GLU A 145 1.31 11.88 11.34
C GLU A 145 0.74 10.47 11.07
N ALA A 146 1.55 9.57 10.52
CA ALA A 146 1.18 8.17 10.28
C ALA A 146 0.89 7.41 11.59
N LEU A 147 1.64 7.68 12.67
CA LEU A 147 1.37 7.12 14.01
C LEU A 147 -0.04 7.46 14.50
N GLY A 148 -0.52 8.67 14.22
CA GLY A 148 -1.89 9.08 14.53
C GLY A 148 -2.95 8.18 13.89
N LEU A 149 -2.62 7.48 12.79
CA LEU A 149 -3.52 6.59 12.06
C LEU A 149 -3.43 5.12 12.50
N HIS A 150 -2.64 4.83 13.54
CA HIS A 150 -2.59 3.49 14.13
C HIS A 150 -3.92 3.08 14.74
N GLY A 151 -4.23 1.79 14.61
CA GLY A 151 -5.53 1.22 14.95
C GLY A 151 -6.66 1.59 13.98
N ARG A 152 -6.40 2.42 12.96
CA ARG A 152 -7.36 2.76 11.89
C ARG A 152 -6.90 2.16 10.57
N HIS A 153 -5.75 2.59 10.09
CA HIS A 153 -5.18 2.10 8.83
C HIS A 153 -4.04 1.11 9.06
N LEU A 154 -3.36 1.18 10.20
CA LEU A 154 -2.25 0.31 10.57
C LEU A 154 -2.59 -0.43 11.86
N VAL A 155 -2.68 -1.75 11.81
CA VAL A 155 -3.03 -2.58 12.97
C VAL A 155 -1.92 -3.60 13.20
N ARG A 156 -1.19 -3.45 14.31
CA ARG A 156 -0.16 -4.41 14.69
C ARG A 156 -0.80 -5.75 15.05
N VAL A 157 -0.28 -6.83 14.46
CA VAL A 157 -0.75 -8.19 14.71
C VAL A 157 0.05 -8.83 15.86
N PRO A 158 -0.60 -9.22 16.97
CA PRO A 158 0.00 -10.10 17.97
C PRO A 158 -0.09 -11.55 17.46
N THR A 159 0.97 -12.02 16.79
CA THR A 159 1.02 -13.27 16.01
C THR A 159 0.40 -14.48 16.73
N VAL A 160 0.75 -14.70 18.00
CA VAL A 160 0.20 -15.82 18.79
C VAL A 160 -1.32 -15.70 18.96
N ARG A 161 -1.82 -14.51 19.27
CA ARG A 161 -3.25 -14.30 19.52
C ARG A 161 -4.07 -14.42 18.26
N ALA A 162 -3.58 -13.89 17.14
CA ALA A 162 -4.25 -13.97 15.84
C ALA A 162 -4.38 -15.42 15.33
N VAL A 163 -3.45 -16.31 15.73
CA VAL A 163 -3.52 -17.75 15.44
C VAL A 163 -4.51 -18.48 16.37
N MET A 164 -4.68 -18.02 17.60
CA MET A 164 -5.51 -18.69 18.61
C MET A 164 -7.00 -18.27 18.58
N GLU A 165 -7.31 -17.14 17.96
CA GLU A 165 -8.65 -16.55 17.92
C GLU A 165 -9.15 -16.48 16.46
N ASP A 166 -10.01 -17.42 16.05
CA ASP A 166 -10.48 -17.58 14.65
C ASP A 166 -11.06 -16.31 14.02
N ASP A 167 -11.66 -15.44 14.82
CA ASP A 167 -12.32 -14.22 14.39
C ASP A 167 -11.46 -12.95 14.57
N TRP A 168 -10.20 -13.10 14.99
CA TRP A 168 -9.36 -11.97 15.40
C TRP A 168 -9.22 -10.91 14.31
N PHE A 169 -8.88 -11.32 13.09
CA PHE A 169 -8.72 -10.41 11.95
C PHE A 169 -10.03 -9.69 11.61
N ILE A 170 -11.16 -10.41 11.63
CA ILE A 170 -12.48 -9.81 11.36
C ILE A 170 -12.82 -8.76 12.42
N ARG A 171 -12.60 -9.06 13.70
CA ARG A 171 -12.80 -8.07 14.78
C ARG A 171 -11.91 -6.84 14.62
N GLN A 172 -10.65 -7.02 14.22
CA GLN A 172 -9.74 -5.89 14.01
C GLN A 172 -10.16 -5.01 12.83
N ILE A 173 -10.65 -5.60 11.73
CA ILE A 173 -11.17 -4.84 10.58
C ILE A 173 -12.39 -4.01 11.00
N GLU A 174 -13.33 -4.59 11.76
CA GLU A 174 -14.50 -3.87 12.27
C GLU A 174 -14.12 -2.79 13.30
N ASP A 175 -13.17 -3.04 14.19
CA ASP A 175 -12.64 -2.05 15.13
C ASP A 175 -12.01 -0.86 14.40
N ALA A 176 -11.17 -1.15 13.40
CA ALA A 176 -10.54 -0.14 12.56
C ALA A 176 -11.59 0.71 11.85
N ARG A 177 -12.61 0.09 11.25
CA ARG A 177 -13.73 0.78 10.60
C ARG A 177 -14.50 1.68 11.58
N ARG A 178 -14.80 1.20 12.79
CA ARG A 178 -15.49 1.99 13.82
C ARG A 178 -14.68 3.22 14.23
N ARG A 179 -13.37 3.07 14.42
CA ARG A 179 -12.48 4.18 14.78
C ARG A 179 -12.41 5.23 13.68
N LEU A 180 -12.38 4.82 12.40
CA LEU A 180 -12.44 5.76 11.27
C LEU A 180 -13.74 6.58 11.27
N LEU A 181 -14.88 5.93 11.49
CA LEU A 181 -16.20 6.60 11.50
C LEU A 181 -16.35 7.57 12.67
N ASN A 182 -15.80 7.25 13.85
CA ASN A 182 -15.88 8.11 15.02
C ASN A 182 -15.04 9.39 14.89
N ASP A 183 -13.91 9.33 14.17
CA ASP A 183 -13.07 10.51 13.92
C ASP A 183 -13.71 11.48 12.93
N SER A 184 -14.54 10.97 12.01
CA SER A 184 -15.27 11.77 11.02
C SER A 184 -16.47 12.56 11.61
N LEU A 185 -16.72 12.46 12.91
CA LEU A 185 -17.81 13.13 13.64
C LEU A 185 -17.34 14.37 14.42
N HIS A 186 -16.05 14.72 14.31
CA HIS A 186 -15.44 15.92 14.89
C HIS A 186 -14.86 16.81 13.81
#